data_AF-A0A7K0SF65-F1
#
_entry.id   AF-A0A7K0SF65-F1
#
_cell.length_a   1.000
_cell.length_b   1.000
_cell.length_c   1.000
_cell.angle_alpha   90.00
_cell.angle_beta   90.00
_cell.angle_gamma   90.00
#
_symmetry.space_group_name_H-M   'P 1'
#
loop_
_entity.id
_entity.type
_entity.pdbx_description
1 polymer ?
#
loop_
_entity_poly.entity_id
_entity_poly.type
_entity_poly.pdbx_seq_one_letter_code
_entity_poly.pdbx_strand_id
1 'polypeptide(L)'
;MNSAIPQIPDSPPPEWRYRRALRVGTSLRELGRSRHIISGLVVRQVRSQYSQQVLGLAWAVLAPLAQMLVFTFLLNRVGNSTFSTGGVPRPLFLYVGLTAWSFFSSSVSSAGSSLVGNPLLNKVYAPREVFPLSQVCSSAVDAIASTALLPLLFLVAGRWPSSTFYWFPVLVLILVTATVAIALAVSAVTVYVRDLRSGL
;
A
#
# COMPACT_ATOMS: atom_id res chain seq x y z
N MET A 1 -8.23 -44.14 42.41
CA MET A 1 -7.37 -42.96 42.14
C MET A 1 -8.02 -42.21 41.00
N ASN A 2 -8.87 -41.23 41.32
CA ASN A 2 -9.66 -40.48 40.34
C ASN A 2 -8.76 -39.37 39.76
N SER A 3 -8.37 -39.51 38.50
CA SER A 3 -7.56 -38.54 37.76
C SER A 3 -8.38 -37.28 37.51
N ALA A 4 -8.16 -36.25 38.35
CA ALA A 4 -8.72 -34.92 38.17
C ALA A 4 -8.06 -34.23 36.97
N ILE A 5 -8.54 -34.54 35.76
CA ILE A 5 -8.23 -33.74 34.57
C ILE A 5 -9.00 -32.41 34.74
N PRO A 6 -8.30 -31.26 34.84
CA PRO A 6 -8.97 -29.97 34.92
C PRO A 6 -9.82 -29.77 33.66
N GLN A 7 -11.14 -29.69 33.85
CA GLN A 7 -12.12 -29.48 32.79
C GLN A 7 -11.82 -28.12 32.11
N ILE A 8 -11.54 -28.15 30.81
CA ILE A 8 -11.32 -26.93 30.03
C ILE A 8 -12.70 -26.26 29.84
N PRO A 9 -12.91 -25.00 30.26
CA PRO A 9 -14.19 -24.33 30.10
C PRO A 9 -14.62 -24.24 28.62
N ASP A 10 -15.87 -24.59 28.31
CA ASP A 10 -16.44 -24.59 26.95
C ASP A 10 -16.50 -23.19 26.31
N SER A 11 -16.36 -22.15 27.10
CA SER A 11 -16.22 -20.78 26.63
C SER A 11 -15.18 -20.04 27.46
N PRO A 12 -14.34 -19.20 26.82
CA PRO A 12 -13.33 -18.43 27.53
C PRO A 12 -13.99 -17.49 28.56
N PRO A 13 -13.37 -17.29 29.75
CA PRO A 13 -13.88 -16.42 30.80
C PRO A 13 -14.26 -15.03 30.27
N PRO A 14 -15.37 -14.42 30.75
CA PRO A 14 -15.85 -13.13 30.26
C PRO A 14 -14.86 -11.97 30.45
N GLU A 15 -13.88 -12.12 31.34
CA GLU A 15 -12.76 -11.19 31.53
C GLU A 15 -11.74 -11.19 30.37
N TRP A 16 -11.68 -12.26 29.57
CA TRP A 16 -10.85 -12.35 28.36
C TRP A 16 -11.53 -11.76 27.13
N ARG A 17 -12.80 -11.34 27.24
CA ARG A 17 -13.46 -10.56 26.20
C ARG A 17 -12.90 -9.15 26.25
N TYR A 18 -11.77 -8.93 25.59
CA TYR A 18 -11.15 -7.62 25.36
C TYR A 18 -12.18 -6.66 24.72
N ARG A 19 -12.96 -5.95 25.56
CA ARG A 19 -13.84 -4.86 25.14
C ARG A 19 -13.01 -3.60 24.96
N ARG A 20 -12.12 -3.59 23.96
CA ARG A 20 -11.41 -2.37 23.62
C ARG A 20 -12.38 -1.45 22.88
N ALA A 21 -12.95 -0.48 23.59
CA ALA A 21 -13.67 0.62 22.96
C ALA A 21 -12.70 1.33 22.00
N LEU A 22 -13.04 1.37 20.71
CA LEU A 22 -12.26 2.00 19.66
C LEU A 22 -12.24 3.52 19.86
N ARG A 23 -11.37 4.01 20.77
CA ARG A 23 -11.08 5.43 20.91
C ARG A 23 -9.96 5.79 19.93
N VAL A 24 -10.36 6.32 18.77
CA VAL A 24 -9.47 6.73 17.67
C VAL A 24 -8.33 7.64 18.16
N GLY A 25 -8.64 8.57 19.08
CA GLY A 25 -7.63 9.47 19.65
C GLY A 25 -6.54 8.77 20.49
N THR A 26 -6.89 7.69 21.21
CA THR A 26 -5.89 6.90 21.95
C THR A 26 -5.09 5.99 21.02
N SER A 27 -5.71 5.43 19.97
CA SER A 27 -5.02 4.65 18.94
C SER A 27 -3.96 5.48 18.21
N LEU A 28 -4.29 6.73 17.82
CA LEU A 28 -3.34 7.63 17.16
C LEU A 28 -2.13 7.99 18.05
N ARG A 29 -2.36 8.17 19.36
CA ARG A 29 -1.28 8.45 20.33
C ARG A 29 -0.41 7.21 20.58
N GLU A 30 -1.00 6.01 20.61
CA GLU A 30 -0.25 4.76 20.66
C GLU A 30 0.56 4.51 19.38
N LEU A 31 0.00 4.78 18.20
CA LEU A 31 0.69 4.72 16.91
C LEU A 31 1.92 5.65 16.89
N GLY A 32 1.77 6.88 17.40
CA GLY A 32 2.89 7.81 17.55
C GLY A 32 4.02 7.28 18.43
N ARG A 33 3.69 6.46 19.44
CA ARG A 33 4.66 5.84 20.36
C ARG A 33 5.30 4.57 19.78
N SER A 34 4.62 3.90 18.84
CA SER A 34 5.12 2.72 18.12
C SER A 34 5.86 3.05 16.80
N ARG A 35 6.20 4.32 16.54
CA ARG A 35 6.95 4.73 15.32
C ARG A 35 8.22 3.92 15.07
N HIS A 36 8.96 3.57 16.12
CA HIS A 36 10.18 2.76 16.01
C HIS A 36 9.91 1.30 15.56
N ILE A 37 8.74 0.76 15.91
CA ILE A 37 8.31 -0.57 15.46
C ILE A 37 7.87 -0.50 14.00
N ILE A 38 7.11 0.54 13.64
CA ILE A 38 6.68 0.79 12.26
C ILE A 38 7.91 0.91 11.36
N SER A 39 8.90 1.73 11.70
CA SER A 39 10.11 1.89 10.89
C SER A 39 10.90 0.58 10.78
N GLY A 40 11.03 -0.20 11.85
CA GLY A 40 11.69 -1.51 11.81
C GLY A 40 10.97 -2.50 10.89
N LEU A 41 9.64 -2.53 10.92
CA LEU A 41 8.83 -3.36 10.04
C LEU A 41 8.92 -2.91 8.58
N VAL A 42 8.87 -1.60 8.32
CA VAL A 42 9.04 -1.02 6.98
C VAL A 42 10.40 -1.41 6.41
N VAL A 43 11.49 -1.21 7.15
CA VAL A 43 12.84 -1.56 6.70
C VAL A 43 12.95 -3.05 6.40
N ARG A 44 12.36 -3.90 7.25
CA ARG A 44 12.32 -5.35 7.00
C ARG A 44 11.52 -5.68 5.73
N GLN A 45 10.38 -5.06 5.53
CA GLN A 45 9.49 -5.30 4.40
C GLN A 45 10.14 -4.89 3.08
N VAL A 46 10.72 -3.69 3.05
CA VAL A 46 11.53 -3.17 1.95
C VAL A 46 12.69 -4.13 1.69
N ARG A 47 13.49 -4.46 2.71
CA ARG A 47 14.61 -5.41 2.54
C ARG A 47 14.15 -6.77 2.00
N SER A 48 13.00 -7.28 2.44
CA SER A 48 12.42 -8.53 1.93
C SER A 48 12.06 -8.43 0.44
N GLN A 49 11.44 -7.34 0.02
CA GLN A 49 11.06 -7.13 -1.38
C GLN A 49 12.28 -7.01 -2.30
N TYR A 50 13.26 -6.22 -1.89
CA TYR A 50 14.46 -5.97 -2.69
C TYR A 50 15.50 -7.10 -2.61
N SER A 51 15.52 -7.89 -1.54
CA SER A 51 16.50 -8.98 -1.36
C SER A 51 16.18 -10.23 -2.17
N GLN A 52 14.93 -10.44 -2.60
CA GLN A 52 14.55 -11.61 -3.42
C GLN A 52 14.66 -11.36 -4.93
N GLN A 53 15.03 -10.15 -5.36
CA GLN A 53 15.09 -9.78 -6.77
C GLN A 53 16.56 -9.67 -7.21
N VAL A 54 16.97 -10.48 -8.19
CA VAL A 54 18.33 -10.46 -8.78
C VAL A 54 18.69 -9.07 -9.34
N LEU A 55 17.69 -8.24 -9.65
CA LEU A 55 17.81 -6.88 -10.18
C LEU A 55 17.45 -5.79 -9.16
N GLY A 56 17.11 -6.14 -7.91
CA GLY A 56 16.85 -5.25 -6.77
C GLY A 56 16.19 -3.91 -7.12
N LEU A 57 16.99 -2.84 -7.16
CA LEU A 57 16.53 -1.47 -7.40
C LEU A 57 16.02 -1.22 -8.82
N ALA A 58 16.58 -1.93 -9.81
CA ALA A 58 16.20 -1.77 -11.21
C ALA A 58 14.76 -2.24 -11.46
N TRP A 59 14.27 -3.23 -10.68
CA TRP A 59 12.93 -3.77 -10.83
C TRP A 59 11.83 -2.78 -10.47
N ALA A 60 12.04 -1.97 -9.43
CA ALA A 60 11.10 -0.92 -9.02
C ALA A 60 10.88 0.15 -10.12
N VAL A 61 11.87 0.33 -11.00
CA VAL A 61 11.80 1.24 -12.16
C VAL A 61 11.28 0.52 -13.40
N LEU A 62 11.67 -0.75 -13.58
CA LEU A 62 11.32 -1.53 -14.76
C LEU A 62 9.82 -1.83 -14.84
N ALA A 63 9.20 -2.15 -13.70
CA ALA A 63 7.76 -2.45 -13.63
C ALA A 63 6.88 -1.28 -14.12
N PRO A 64 6.99 -0.04 -13.61
CA PRO A 64 6.19 1.08 -14.09
C PRO A 64 6.51 1.47 -15.53
N LEU A 65 7.77 1.32 -15.99
CA LEU A 65 8.12 1.55 -17.40
C LEU A 65 7.50 0.51 -18.33
N ALA A 66 7.54 -0.77 -17.97
CA ALA A 66 6.90 -1.84 -18.73
C ALA A 66 5.38 -1.63 -18.79
N GLN A 67 4.77 -1.28 -17.65
CA GLN A 67 3.33 -0.97 -17.58
C GLN A 67 2.98 0.22 -18.49
N MET A 68 3.77 1.30 -18.46
CA MET A 68 3.62 2.44 -19.36
C MET A 68 3.70 2.04 -20.84
N LEU A 69 4.70 1.24 -21.22
CA LEU A 69 4.89 0.78 -22.60
C LEU A 69 3.72 -0.08 -23.07
N VAL A 70 3.27 -1.03 -22.25
CA VAL A 70 2.14 -1.90 -22.55
C VAL A 70 0.87 -1.08 -22.73
N PHE A 71 0.53 -0.18 -21.78
CA PHE A 71 -0.68 0.64 -21.90
C PHE A 71 -0.61 1.62 -23.07
N THR A 72 0.57 2.21 -23.34
CA THR A 72 0.78 3.08 -24.50
C THR A 72 0.58 2.31 -25.81
N PHE A 73 1.12 1.08 -25.90
CA PHE A 73 0.95 0.23 -27.08
C PHE A 73 -0.51 -0.21 -27.25
N LEU A 74 -1.18 -0.62 -26.17
CA LEU A 74 -2.59 -0.98 -26.18
C LEU A 74 -3.47 0.19 -26.63
N LEU A 75 -3.25 1.40 -26.09
CA LEU A 75 -4.02 2.58 -26.46
C LEU A 75 -3.70 3.08 -27.88
N ASN A 76 -2.47 2.91 -28.36
CA ASN A 76 -2.13 3.20 -29.76
C ASN A 76 -2.76 2.19 -30.73
N ARG A 77 -2.92 0.93 -30.31
CA ARG A 77 -3.47 -0.14 -31.16
C ARG A 77 -5.00 -0.23 -31.14
N VAL A 78 -5.62 0.11 -30.02
CA VAL A 78 -7.09 0.07 -29.82
C VAL A 78 -7.71 1.45 -30.00
N GLY A 79 -7.02 2.52 -29.59
CA GLY A 79 -7.47 3.90 -29.73
C GLY A 79 -7.00 4.52 -31.03
N ASN A 80 -7.70 4.24 -32.13
CA ASN A 80 -7.61 5.05 -33.35
C ASN A 80 -7.77 6.52 -32.97
N SER A 81 -6.68 7.32 -33.04
CA SER A 81 -6.55 8.79 -33.22
C SER A 81 -7.52 9.78 -32.53
N THR A 82 -8.48 9.35 -31.72
CA THR A 82 -9.65 10.16 -31.31
C THR A 82 -9.47 10.77 -29.92
N PHE A 83 -8.55 10.24 -29.11
CA PHE A 83 -8.13 10.91 -27.88
C PHE A 83 -7.11 12.01 -28.22
N SER A 84 -7.64 13.17 -28.60
CA SER A 84 -6.89 14.41 -28.74
C SER A 84 -6.47 14.89 -27.34
N THR A 85 -5.23 14.62 -26.95
CA THR A 85 -4.67 15.00 -25.65
C THR A 85 -4.29 16.49 -25.59
N GLY A 86 -5.01 17.36 -26.32
CA GLY A 86 -4.79 18.81 -26.29
C GLY A 86 -3.33 19.24 -26.46
N GLY A 87 -2.52 18.48 -27.21
CA GLY A 87 -1.09 18.75 -27.41
C GLY A 87 -0.12 18.16 -26.38
N VAL A 88 -0.57 17.43 -25.35
CA VAL A 88 0.32 16.77 -24.36
C VAL A 88 0.73 15.37 -24.85
N PRO A 89 1.99 14.93 -24.66
CA PRO A 89 2.40 13.56 -24.98
C PRO A 89 1.55 12.55 -24.19
N ARG A 90 0.77 11.73 -24.91
CA ARG A 90 -0.04 10.63 -24.36
C ARG A 90 0.70 9.76 -23.32
N PRO A 91 1.98 9.39 -23.53
CA PRO A 91 2.68 8.54 -22.57
C PRO A 91 2.85 9.19 -21.19
N LEU A 92 3.04 10.51 -21.12
CA LEU A 92 3.17 11.24 -19.85
C LEU A 92 1.85 11.27 -19.08
N PHE A 93 0.74 11.51 -19.78
CA PHE A 93 -0.60 11.51 -19.17
C PHE A 93 -0.92 10.14 -18.56
N LEU A 94 -0.64 9.07 -19.31
CA LEU A 94 -0.85 7.70 -18.84
C LEU A 94 0.06 7.36 -17.67
N TYR A 95 1.34 7.76 -17.74
CA TYR A 95 2.30 7.48 -16.69
C TYR A 95 1.87 8.06 -15.34
N VAL A 96 1.38 9.30 -15.31
CA VAL A 96 0.88 9.95 -14.08
C VAL A 96 -0.29 9.17 -13.48
N GLY A 97 -1.28 8.84 -14.30
CA GLY A 97 -2.47 8.10 -13.85
C GLY A 97 -2.14 6.68 -13.38
N LEU A 98 -1.29 5.97 -14.12
CA LEU A 98 -0.85 4.62 -13.78
C LEU A 98 -0.02 4.59 -12.50
N THR A 99 0.86 5.57 -12.29
CA THR A 99 1.65 5.64 -11.06
C THR A 99 0.76 5.80 -9.83
N ALA A 100 -0.24 6.69 -9.91
CA ALA A 100 -1.21 6.89 -8.82
C ALA A 100 -2.06 5.63 -8.57
N TRP A 101 -2.54 5.00 -9.64
CA TRP A 101 -3.32 3.77 -9.55
C TRP A 101 -2.50 2.60 -8.98
N SER A 102 -1.28 2.39 -9.46
CA SER A 102 -0.41 1.32 -9.00
C SER A 102 -0.06 1.48 -7.52
N PHE A 103 0.19 2.72 -7.05
CA PHE A 103 0.36 2.99 -5.63
C PHE A 103 -0.87 2.62 -4.80
N PHE A 104 -2.07 3.04 -5.25
CA PHE A 104 -3.32 2.73 -4.57
C PHE A 104 -3.58 1.22 -4.50
N SER A 105 -3.51 0.54 -5.64
CA SER A 105 -3.78 -0.89 -5.76
C SER A 105 -2.80 -1.75 -4.95
N SER A 106 -1.50 -1.46 -5.04
CA SER A 106 -0.44 -2.15 -4.28
C SER A 106 -0.64 -1.97 -2.76
N SER A 107 -0.92 -0.73 -2.33
CA SER A 107 -1.11 -0.40 -0.92
C SER A 107 -2.31 -1.12 -0.32
N VAL A 108 -3.44 -1.13 -1.03
CA VAL A 108 -4.69 -1.77 -0.57
C VAL A 108 -4.55 -3.28 -0.51
N SER A 109 -4.00 -3.91 -1.56
CA SER A 109 -3.78 -5.36 -1.61
C SER A 109 -2.81 -5.83 -0.52
N SER A 110 -1.68 -5.12 -0.35
CA SER A 110 -0.67 -5.47 0.65
C SER A 110 -1.17 -5.24 2.08
N ALA A 111 -1.96 -4.20 2.33
CA ALA A 111 -2.57 -3.94 3.63
C ALA A 111 -3.61 -5.01 4.03
N GLY A 112 -4.39 -5.51 3.06
CA GLY A 112 -5.35 -6.60 3.27
C GLY A 112 -4.68 -7.91 3.70
N SER A 113 -3.59 -8.29 3.03
CA SER A 113 -2.86 -9.54 3.32
C SER A 113 -2.01 -9.49 4.60
N SER A 114 -1.64 -8.30 5.06
CA SER A 114 -0.70 -8.14 6.18
C SER A 114 -1.19 -8.58 7.55
N LEU A 115 -2.51 -8.53 7.79
CA LEU A 115 -3.09 -9.03 9.05
C LEU A 115 -3.22 -10.56 9.08
N VAL A 116 -3.18 -11.21 7.92
CA VAL A 116 -3.40 -12.65 7.80
C VAL A 116 -2.07 -13.41 7.74
N GLY A 117 -1.05 -12.81 7.11
CA GLY A 117 0.22 -13.48 6.81
C GLY A 117 1.31 -13.39 7.88
N ASN A 118 1.13 -12.61 8.96
CA ASN A 118 2.25 -12.29 9.85
C ASN A 118 2.22 -13.10 11.18
N PRO A 119 3.09 -14.13 11.35
CA PRO A 119 3.15 -14.92 12.60
C PRO A 119 3.63 -14.10 13.81
N LEU A 120 4.09 -12.87 13.59
CA LEU A 120 4.52 -11.94 14.64
C LEU A 120 3.36 -11.29 15.40
N LEU A 121 2.13 -11.35 14.87
CA LEU A 121 0.92 -10.88 15.55
C LEU A 121 0.73 -11.52 16.93
N ASN A 122 1.21 -12.76 17.11
CA ASN A 122 1.13 -13.50 18.37
C ASN A 122 2.38 -13.36 19.26
N LYS A 123 3.46 -12.72 18.78
CA LYS A 123 4.76 -12.67 19.46
C LYS A 123 5.17 -11.29 19.96
N VAL A 124 4.60 -10.22 19.42
CA VAL A 124 4.94 -8.84 19.80
C VAL A 124 3.65 -8.06 20.08
N TYR A 125 3.58 -7.44 21.27
CA TYR A 125 2.46 -6.56 21.63
C TYR A 125 2.54 -5.27 20.81
N ALA A 126 1.79 -5.21 19.71
CA ALA A 126 1.68 -4.02 18.86
C ALA A 126 0.20 -3.77 18.49
N PRO A 127 -0.25 -2.50 18.44
CA PRO A 127 -1.59 -2.20 17.95
C PRO A 127 -1.74 -2.69 16.51
N ARG A 128 -2.83 -3.40 16.23
CA ARG A 128 -3.14 -4.05 14.94
C ARG A 128 -3.04 -3.13 13.71
N GLU A 129 -3.15 -1.82 13.89
CA GLU A 129 -3.05 -0.79 12.85
C GLU A 129 -1.61 -0.61 12.31
N VAL A 130 -0.58 -1.07 13.05
CA VAL A 130 0.84 -0.93 12.68
C VAL A 130 1.19 -1.72 11.41
N PHE A 131 0.58 -2.89 11.22
CA PHE A 131 0.86 -3.76 10.07
C PHE A 131 0.40 -3.16 8.73
N PRO A 132 -0.87 -2.73 8.55
CA PRO A 132 -1.30 -2.11 7.29
C PRO A 132 -0.57 -0.79 7.04
N LEU A 133 -0.30 0.01 8.07
CA LEU A 133 0.50 1.23 7.92
C LEU A 133 1.92 0.95 7.41
N SER A 134 2.59 -0.09 7.92
CA SER A 134 3.92 -0.46 7.43
C SER A 134 3.92 -0.85 5.94
N GLN A 135 2.83 -1.45 5.43
CA GLN A 135 2.72 -1.73 3.99
C GLN A 135 2.49 -0.49 3.16
N VAL A 136 1.58 0.40 3.58
CA VAL A 136 1.36 1.67 2.87
C VAL A 136 2.66 2.47 2.83
N CYS A 137 3.44 2.48 3.91
CA CYS A 137 4.77 3.09 3.93
C CYS A 137 5.76 2.39 2.98
N SER A 138 5.74 1.06 2.88
CA SER A 138 6.58 0.34 1.92
C SER A 138 6.20 0.68 0.47
N SER A 139 4.91 0.61 0.12
CA SER A 139 4.41 0.99 -1.20
C SER A 139 4.66 2.46 -1.53
N ALA A 140 4.71 3.34 -0.51
CA ALA A 140 5.08 4.74 -0.69
C ALA A 140 6.54 4.90 -1.13
N VAL A 141 7.46 4.04 -0.69
CA VAL A 141 8.86 4.06 -1.17
C VAL A 141 8.91 3.77 -2.68
N ASP A 142 8.17 2.76 -3.12
CA ASP A 142 8.10 2.40 -4.55
C ASP A 142 7.42 3.49 -5.38
N ALA A 143 6.38 4.12 -4.82
CA ALA A 143 5.71 5.26 -5.45
C ALA A 143 6.62 6.50 -5.54
N ILE A 144 7.46 6.76 -4.53
CA ILE A 144 8.47 7.83 -4.57
C ILE A 144 9.49 7.53 -5.67
N ALA A 145 10.00 6.30 -5.76
CA ALA A 145 10.93 5.90 -6.81
C ALA A 145 10.31 6.06 -8.21
N SER A 146 9.05 5.65 -8.37
CA SER A 146 8.29 5.81 -9.62
C SER A 146 8.06 7.29 -9.95
N THR A 147 7.67 8.10 -8.96
CA THR A 147 7.45 9.54 -9.14
C THR A 147 8.76 10.27 -9.45
N ALA A 148 9.90 9.81 -8.96
CA ALA A 148 11.21 10.39 -9.27
C ALA A 148 11.63 10.20 -10.74
N LEU A 149 11.03 9.27 -11.48
CA LEU A 149 11.24 9.11 -12.93
C LEU A 149 10.46 10.15 -13.76
N LEU A 150 9.44 10.77 -13.18
CA LEU A 150 8.53 11.67 -13.87
C LEU A 150 9.25 12.94 -14.40
N PRO A 151 10.16 13.59 -13.65
CA PRO A 151 11.00 14.68 -14.16
C PRO A 151 11.93 14.24 -15.32
N LEU A 152 12.50 13.04 -15.25
CA LEU A 152 13.36 12.49 -16.30
C LEU A 152 12.56 12.28 -17.60
N LEU A 153 11.33 11.78 -17.49
CA LEU A 153 10.40 11.64 -18.61
C LEU A 153 10.01 12.98 -19.23
N PHE A 154 9.80 14.03 -18.43
CA PHE A 154 9.57 15.39 -18.96
C PHE A 154 10.79 15.93 -19.73
N LEU A 155 12.01 15.65 -19.25
CA LEU A 155 13.25 16.05 -19.93
C LEU A 155 13.38 15.38 -21.31
N VAL A 156 13.16 14.06 -21.38
CA VAL A 156 13.21 13.29 -22.64
C VAL A 156 12.10 13.70 -23.60
N ALA A 157 10.92 14.04 -23.08
CA ALA A 157 9.78 14.49 -23.88
C ALA A 157 9.88 15.96 -24.36
N GLY A 158 10.88 16.72 -23.89
CA GLY A 158 11.14 18.09 -24.31
C GLY A 158 10.01 19.09 -24.00
N ARG A 159 9.13 18.77 -23.05
CA ARG A 159 7.95 19.59 -22.69
C ARG A 159 7.95 19.88 -21.20
N TRP A 160 7.89 21.16 -20.87
CA TRP A 160 7.83 21.63 -19.49
C TRP A 160 6.42 21.49 -18.92
N PRO A 161 6.28 21.12 -17.64
CA PRO A 161 4.98 21.02 -16.99
C PRO A 161 4.24 22.38 -17.01
N SER A 162 2.95 22.33 -17.32
CA SER A 162 2.06 23.50 -17.27
C SER A 162 1.96 24.06 -15.84
N SER A 163 1.46 25.30 -15.69
CA SER A 163 1.20 25.95 -14.38
C SER A 163 0.35 25.09 -13.42
N THR A 164 -0.37 24.09 -13.93
CA THR A 164 -1.11 23.08 -13.16
C THR A 164 -0.23 22.24 -12.22
N PHE A 165 1.09 22.18 -12.44
CA PHE A 165 2.02 21.42 -11.59
C PHE A 165 2.01 21.86 -10.12
N TYR A 166 1.60 23.10 -9.82
CA TYR A 166 1.47 23.58 -8.44
C TYR A 166 0.44 22.77 -7.60
N TRP A 167 -0.54 22.16 -8.24
CA TRP A 167 -1.55 21.32 -7.59
C TRP A 167 -1.06 19.89 -7.29
N PHE A 168 0.06 19.48 -7.87
CA PHE A 168 0.62 18.14 -7.71
C PHE A 168 0.78 17.70 -6.23
N PRO A 169 1.45 18.46 -5.33
CA PRO A 169 1.59 18.05 -3.94
C PRO A 169 0.26 17.89 -3.21
N VAL A 170 -0.73 18.73 -3.52
CA VAL A 170 -2.07 18.65 -2.94
C VAL A 170 -2.78 17.36 -3.38
N LEU A 171 -2.70 17.03 -4.67
CA LEU A 171 -3.28 15.80 -5.20
C LEU A 171 -2.61 14.55 -4.62
N VAL A 172 -1.29 14.56 -4.45
CA VAL A 172 -0.55 13.47 -3.79
C VAL A 172 -1.00 13.31 -2.35
N LEU A 173 -1.18 14.41 -1.61
CA LEU A 173 -1.66 14.36 -0.22
C LEU A 173 -3.07 13.74 -0.13
N ILE A 174 -3.98 14.13 -1.02
CA ILE A 174 -5.33 13.56 -1.10
C ILE A 174 -5.26 12.07 -1.43
N LEU A 175 -4.43 11.67 -2.40
CA LEU A 175 -4.23 10.27 -2.75
C LEU A 175 -3.72 9.46 -1.57
N VAL A 176 -2.68 9.94 -0.87
CA VAL A 176 -2.09 9.22 0.27
C VAL A 176 -3.11 9.07 1.40
N THR A 177 -3.82 10.14 1.76
CA THR A 177 -4.82 10.08 2.83
C THR A 177 -5.99 9.16 2.49
N ALA A 178 -6.49 9.19 1.25
CA ALA A 178 -7.53 8.29 0.76
C ALA A 178 -7.06 6.83 0.75
N THR A 179 -5.84 6.57 0.27
CA THR A 179 -5.23 5.24 0.26
C THR A 179 -5.09 4.68 1.66
N VAL A 180 -4.61 5.48 2.63
CA VAL A 180 -4.49 5.04 4.03
C VAL A 180 -5.86 4.69 4.61
N ALA A 181 -6.87 5.53 4.40
CA ALA A 181 -8.22 5.28 4.89
C ALA A 181 -8.81 3.99 4.32
N ILE A 182 -8.69 3.78 3.02
CA ILE A 182 -9.22 2.58 2.33
C ILE A 182 -8.41 1.34 2.72
N ALA A 183 -7.08 1.44 2.78
CA ALA A 183 -6.21 0.33 3.19
C ALA A 183 -6.54 -0.15 4.62
N LEU A 184 -6.80 0.77 5.55
CA LEU A 184 -7.24 0.44 6.91
C LEU A 184 -8.62 -0.20 6.92
N ALA A 185 -9.58 0.34 6.14
CA ALA A 185 -10.93 -0.22 6.04
C ALA A 185 -10.89 -1.65 5.47
N VAL A 186 -10.16 -1.87 4.38
CA VAL A 186 -10.01 -3.18 3.75
C VAL A 186 -9.34 -4.17 4.70
N SER A 187 -8.24 -3.77 5.36
CA SER A 187 -7.54 -4.62 6.33
C SER A 187 -8.45 -5.04 7.48
N ALA A 188 -9.32 -4.14 7.97
CA ALA A 188 -10.32 -4.48 8.97
C ALA A 188 -11.35 -5.49 8.44
N VAL A 189 -11.88 -5.26 7.23
CA VAL A 189 -12.87 -6.16 6.61
C VAL A 189 -12.28 -7.55 6.35
N THR A 190 -11.05 -7.67 5.87
CA THR A 190 -10.38 -8.96 5.61
C THR A 190 -10.25 -9.83 6.87
N VAL A 191 -10.17 -9.23 8.05
CA VAL A 191 -10.13 -9.97 9.33
C VAL A 191 -11.49 -10.56 9.68
N TYR A 192 -12.57 -9.81 9.44
CA TYR A 192 -13.93 -10.25 9.75
C TYR A 192 -14.48 -11.20 8.68
N VAL A 193 -14.15 -10.97 7.42
CA VAL A 193 -14.58 -11.77 6.28
C VAL A 193 -13.43 -12.67 5.85
N ARG A 194 -13.29 -13.80 6.56
CA ARG A 194 -12.32 -14.87 6.22
C ARG A 194 -12.45 -15.36 4.77
N ASP A 195 -13.58 -15.13 4.11
CA ASP A 195 -13.89 -15.62 2.76
C ASP A 195 -13.30 -14.74 1.62
N LEU A 196 -12.94 -13.49 1.89
CA LEU A 196 -12.18 -12.65 0.94
C LEU A 196 -10.73 -13.12 0.74
N ARG A 197 -10.30 -14.12 1.52
CA ARG A 197 -8.97 -14.74 1.49
C ARG A 197 -8.68 -15.48 0.19
N SER A 198 -9.71 -15.96 -0.51
CA SER A 198 -9.56 -16.84 -1.68
C SER A 198 -9.56 -16.09 -3.01
N GLY A 199 -9.90 -14.79 -3.00
CA GLY A 199 -10.18 -14.00 -4.21
C GLY A 199 -9.30 -12.74 -4.40
N LEU A 200 -8.38 -12.47 -3.47
CA LEU A 200 -7.35 -11.41 -3.57
C LEU A 200 -5.97 -12.05 -3.81
#